data_AF-A0A7X9DP72-F1
#
_entry.id   AF-A0A7X9DP72-F1
#
_cell.length_a   1.000
_cell.length_b   1.000
_cell.length_c   1.000
_cell.angle_alpha   90.00
_cell.angle_beta   90.00
_cell.angle_gamma   90.00
#
_symmetry.space_group_name_H-M   'P 1'
#
loop_
_entity.id
_entity.type
_entity.pdbx_description
1 polymer ?
#
loop_
_entity_poly.entity_id
_entity_poly.type
_entity_poly.pdbx_seq_one_letter_code
_entity_poly.pdbx_strand_id
1 'polypeptide(L)'
;GEKWKAKELVAMVRKYQPGIIIDNRLTINEGTRTSGRIVTEYGDFETPEQGIPDEGLKDRYGNPIPWETCLTLNNNWGYHEFDKNWKSPEVIIHSLVNCVSKNGNLLLNVGPDARGNIPDESVRILAEVGKWMQKNGESIYGCGASTLARPEWGRFTQKGNILYAHWMYPHIGAINIKGAGDMVSGVYLLSTGAELPAEKSWWGNSEAGNFFVNVNSPVYMTFPLPDLTDTVIKIVLK
;
A
#
# COMPACT_ATOMS: atom_id res chain seq x y z
N GLY A 1 -12.10 -15.56 23.75
CA GLY A 1 -13.35 -15.97 23.10
C GLY A 1 -14.46 -16.22 24.10
N GLU A 2 -14.27 -17.14 25.05
CA GLU A 2 -15.36 -17.67 25.89
C GLU A 2 -16.15 -16.64 26.71
N LYS A 3 -15.50 -15.58 27.22
CA LYS A 3 -16.21 -14.51 27.95
C LYS A 3 -17.34 -13.88 27.13
N TRP A 4 -17.15 -13.80 25.81
CA TRP A 4 -18.09 -13.24 24.84
C TRP A 4 -18.88 -14.32 24.10
N LYS A 5 -18.73 -15.60 24.46
CA LYS A 5 -19.27 -16.73 23.70
C LYS A 5 -18.95 -16.63 22.20
N ALA A 6 -17.72 -16.22 21.87
CA ALA A 6 -17.32 -15.88 20.50
C ALA A 6 -17.65 -16.98 19.48
N LYS A 7 -17.54 -18.26 19.86
CA LYS A 7 -17.91 -19.39 19.00
C LYS A 7 -19.40 -19.41 18.65
N GLU A 8 -20.28 -19.24 19.63
CA GLU A 8 -21.73 -19.15 19.39
C GLU A 8 -22.07 -17.93 18.52
N LEU A 9 -21.42 -16.79 18.80
CA LEU A 9 -21.62 -15.54 18.05
C LEU A 9 -21.21 -15.68 16.58
N VAL A 10 -20.00 -16.16 16.31
CA VAL A 10 -19.49 -16.33 14.93
C VAL A 10 -20.31 -17.36 14.17
N ALA A 11 -20.70 -18.48 14.81
CA ALA A 11 -21.58 -19.47 14.20
C ALA A 11 -22.95 -18.88 13.84
N MET A 12 -23.54 -18.05 14.72
CA MET A 12 -24.79 -17.36 14.44
C MET A 12 -24.64 -16.35 13.29
N VAL A 13 -23.60 -15.52 13.30
CA VAL A 13 -23.34 -14.52 12.26
C VAL A 13 -23.18 -15.20 10.90
N ARG A 14 -22.34 -16.24 10.80
CA ARG A 14 -22.11 -16.97 9.54
C ARG A 14 -23.31 -17.80 9.09
N LYS A 15 -24.20 -18.23 10.00
CA LYS A 15 -25.48 -18.85 9.62
C LYS A 15 -26.35 -17.89 8.80
N TYR A 16 -26.39 -16.60 9.16
CA TYR A 16 -27.20 -15.60 8.47
C TYR A 16 -26.48 -14.95 7.28
N GLN A 17 -25.17 -14.77 7.38
CA GLN A 17 -24.34 -14.18 6.32
C GLN A 17 -23.03 -14.97 6.17
N PRO A 18 -23.02 -16.08 5.40
CA PRO A 18 -21.85 -16.96 5.30
C PRO A 18 -20.59 -16.29 4.76
N GLY A 19 -20.74 -15.27 3.91
CA GLY A 19 -19.63 -14.54 3.28
C GLY A 19 -19.17 -13.28 4.02
N ILE A 20 -19.67 -13.01 5.22
CA ILE A 20 -19.22 -11.86 6.01
C ILE A 20 -17.76 -12.04 6.45
N ILE A 21 -17.01 -10.94 6.41
CA ILE A 21 -15.63 -10.85 6.87
C ILE A 21 -15.64 -10.25 8.27
N ILE A 22 -14.96 -10.90 9.22
CA ILE A 22 -14.91 -10.54 10.64
C ILE A 22 -13.46 -10.19 10.99
N ASP A 23 -13.25 -9.17 11.81
CA ASP A 23 -11.92 -8.85 12.33
C ASP A 23 -11.45 -9.88 13.38
N ASN A 24 -10.22 -9.76 13.86
CA ASN A 24 -9.67 -10.68 14.86
C ASN A 24 -9.85 -10.24 16.33
N ARG A 25 -10.79 -9.32 16.63
CA ARG A 25 -10.91 -8.70 17.96
C ARG A 25 -11.84 -9.42 18.95
N LEU A 26 -12.44 -10.55 18.57
CA LEU A 26 -13.21 -11.42 19.48
C LEU A 26 -12.33 -12.29 20.41
N THR A 27 -11.03 -12.30 20.15
CA THR A 27 -9.99 -12.95 20.96
C THR A 27 -8.94 -11.95 21.43
N ILE A 28 -8.06 -12.38 22.32
CA ILE A 28 -6.91 -11.56 22.72
C ILE A 28 -6.05 -11.35 21.47
N ASN A 29 -5.77 -10.08 21.14
CA ASN A 29 -4.89 -9.69 20.06
C ASN A 29 -3.55 -9.24 20.66
N GLU A 30 -2.46 -9.92 20.31
CA GLU A 30 -1.11 -9.65 20.83
C GLU A 30 -0.38 -8.53 20.07
N GLY A 31 -1.05 -7.87 19.11
CA GLY A 31 -0.49 -6.82 18.27
C GLY A 31 0.58 -7.37 17.33
N THR A 32 1.62 -6.59 17.03
CA THR A 32 2.74 -6.98 16.14
C THR A 32 3.91 -7.67 16.86
N ARG A 33 3.72 -8.08 18.11
CA ARG A 33 4.81 -8.53 18.99
C ARG A 33 5.26 -9.97 18.75
N THR A 34 4.43 -10.80 18.11
CA THR A 34 4.70 -12.22 17.91
C THR A 34 5.04 -12.56 16.47
N SER A 35 6.16 -13.27 16.29
CA SER A 35 6.44 -13.99 15.05
C SER A 35 5.65 -15.30 15.04
N GLY A 36 4.88 -15.52 13.97
CA GLY A 36 4.09 -16.75 13.81
C GLY A 36 2.71 -16.70 14.47
N ARG A 37 1.82 -15.88 13.91
CA ARG A 37 0.45 -15.71 14.39
C ARG A 37 -0.37 -16.98 14.25
N ILE A 38 -1.28 -17.20 15.20
CA ILE A 38 -2.31 -18.24 15.11
C ILE A 38 -3.58 -17.59 14.58
N VAL A 39 -3.91 -17.89 13.33
CA VAL A 39 -5.21 -17.53 12.75
C VAL A 39 -6.27 -18.42 13.40
N THR A 40 -7.30 -17.80 13.97
CA THR A 40 -8.40 -18.52 14.63
C THR A 40 -9.65 -18.50 13.76
N GLU A 41 -10.63 -19.35 14.05
CA GLU A 41 -11.93 -19.33 13.37
C GLU A 41 -12.79 -18.08 13.69
N TYR A 42 -12.32 -17.21 14.58
CA TYR A 42 -13.07 -16.06 15.08
C TYR A 42 -12.77 -14.74 14.35
N GLY A 43 -11.85 -14.75 13.39
CA GLY A 43 -11.50 -13.58 12.58
C GLY A 43 -10.84 -13.96 11.27
N ASP A 44 -11.17 -13.23 10.22
CA ASP A 44 -10.72 -13.47 8.85
C ASP A 44 -9.47 -12.64 8.49
N PHE A 45 -9.18 -11.58 9.23
CA PHE A 45 -8.03 -10.70 9.01
C PHE A 45 -7.48 -10.08 10.30
N GLU A 46 -6.20 -9.70 10.26
CA GLU A 46 -5.51 -9.01 11.36
C GLU A 46 -5.72 -7.50 11.32
N THR A 47 -5.84 -6.86 12.49
CA THR A 47 -6.09 -5.41 12.60
C THR A 47 -4.98 -4.63 13.33
N PRO A 48 -3.80 -4.40 12.71
CA PRO A 48 -2.89 -3.35 13.19
C PRO A 48 -3.63 -2.02 13.34
N GLU A 49 -3.24 -1.18 14.31
CA GLU A 49 -3.93 0.07 14.59
C GLU A 49 -2.91 1.21 14.74
N GLN A 50 -3.15 2.34 14.06
CA GLN A 50 -2.29 3.52 14.07
C GLN A 50 -0.82 3.24 13.70
N GLY A 51 -0.58 2.17 12.94
CA GLY A 51 0.74 1.74 12.53
C GLY A 51 0.71 0.72 11.40
N ILE A 52 1.74 0.77 10.55
CA ILE A 52 1.91 -0.17 9.42
C ILE A 52 3.02 -1.15 9.83
N PRO A 53 2.77 -2.47 9.81
CA PRO A 53 3.81 -3.47 10.06
C PRO A 53 5.03 -3.29 9.14
N ASP A 54 6.25 -3.55 9.65
CA ASP A 54 7.48 -3.42 8.84
C ASP A 54 7.50 -4.38 7.65
N GLU A 55 6.93 -5.57 7.82
CA GLU A 55 6.73 -6.59 6.80
C GLU A 55 5.26 -7.04 6.73
N GLY A 56 4.85 -7.66 5.62
CA GLY A 56 3.53 -8.28 5.53
C GLY A 56 3.32 -9.36 6.60
N LEU A 57 2.14 -9.38 7.22
CA LEU A 57 1.85 -10.30 8.31
C LEU A 57 1.76 -11.75 7.81
N LYS A 58 2.35 -12.66 8.60
CA LYS A 58 2.41 -14.10 8.29
C LYS A 58 1.95 -14.94 9.48
N ASP A 59 1.38 -16.11 9.18
CA ASP A 59 1.06 -17.12 10.17
C ASP A 59 2.31 -17.85 10.66
N ARG A 60 2.14 -18.76 11.63
CA ARG A 60 3.24 -19.60 12.16
C ARG A 60 3.93 -20.51 11.14
N TYR A 61 3.35 -20.66 9.95
CA TYR A 61 3.90 -21.45 8.86
C TYR A 61 4.54 -20.57 7.76
N GLY A 62 4.51 -19.24 7.93
CA GLY A 62 5.05 -18.29 6.98
C GLY A 62 4.08 -17.91 5.84
N ASN A 63 2.83 -18.35 5.89
CA ASN A 63 1.84 -17.98 4.88
C ASN A 63 1.35 -16.55 5.14
N PRO A 64 1.12 -15.73 4.08
CA PRO A 64 0.52 -14.42 4.23
C PRO A 64 -0.86 -14.50 4.91
N ILE A 65 -1.13 -13.58 5.84
CA ILE A 65 -2.45 -13.41 6.45
C ILE A 65 -3.06 -12.12 5.89
N PRO A 66 -4.34 -12.10 5.51
CA PRO A 66 -5.05 -10.85 5.25
C PRO A 66 -4.95 -9.91 6.46
N TRP A 67 -4.63 -8.65 6.23
CA TRP A 67 -4.57 -7.68 7.30
C TRP A 67 -4.99 -6.30 6.81
N GLU A 68 -5.53 -5.52 7.73
CA GLU A 68 -5.97 -4.15 7.48
C GLU A 68 -5.52 -3.27 8.63
N THR A 69 -4.73 -2.25 8.33
CA THR A 69 -4.43 -1.23 9.34
C THR A 69 -5.50 -0.15 9.31
N CYS A 70 -6.00 0.21 10.49
CA CYS A 70 -6.89 1.36 10.63
C CYS A 70 -6.08 2.60 11.05
N LEU A 71 -6.22 3.68 10.29
CA LEU A 71 -5.54 4.96 10.53
C LEU A 71 -6.53 6.12 10.63
N THR A 72 -6.25 7.09 11.49
CA THR A 72 -7.02 8.34 11.60
C THR A 72 -6.47 9.44 10.68
N LEU A 73 -7.31 10.33 10.14
CA LEU A 73 -6.85 11.49 9.37
C LEU A 73 -6.19 12.57 10.25
N ASN A 74 -6.72 12.84 11.44
CA ASN A 74 -6.03 13.58 12.51
C ASN A 74 -5.56 12.59 13.59
N ASN A 75 -5.52 12.94 14.87
CA ASN A 75 -5.14 12.03 15.96
C ASN A 75 -6.34 11.43 16.71
N ASN A 76 -7.55 11.55 16.16
CA ASN A 76 -8.79 11.10 16.80
C ASN A 76 -9.66 10.23 15.86
N TRP A 77 -10.38 9.27 16.44
CA TRP A 77 -11.37 8.46 15.72
C TRP A 77 -12.69 9.22 15.55
N GLY A 78 -13.25 9.72 16.65
CA GLY A 78 -14.41 10.61 16.64
C GLY A 78 -14.02 12.06 16.33
N TYR A 79 -15.02 12.91 16.08
CA TYR A 79 -14.79 14.34 15.86
C TYR A 79 -14.13 15.00 17.07
N HIS A 80 -13.09 15.80 16.81
CA HIS A 80 -12.41 16.59 17.83
C HIS A 80 -12.18 18.01 17.32
N GLU A 81 -12.97 18.97 17.84
CA GLU A 81 -12.99 20.37 17.41
C GLU A 81 -11.59 20.98 17.34
N PHE A 82 -10.75 20.73 18.35
CA PHE A 82 -9.45 21.40 18.50
C PHE A 82 -8.27 20.66 17.86
N ASP A 83 -8.47 19.44 17.33
CA ASP A 83 -7.36 18.69 16.73
C ASP A 83 -7.27 19.02 15.25
N LYS A 84 -6.32 19.91 14.93
CA LYS A 84 -6.05 20.34 13.56
C LYS A 84 -4.76 19.71 12.99
N ASN A 85 -4.23 18.66 13.63
CA ASN A 85 -3.03 17.95 13.16
C ASN A 85 -3.40 16.92 12.11
N TRP A 86 -3.83 17.41 10.95
CA TRP A 86 -4.25 16.58 9.84
C TRP A 86 -3.04 16.02 9.09
N LYS A 87 -3.09 14.74 8.74
CA LYS A 87 -2.13 14.08 7.84
C LYS A 87 -2.30 14.64 6.44
N SER A 88 -1.20 14.83 5.71
CA SER A 88 -1.25 15.30 4.31
C SER A 88 -1.74 14.20 3.36
N PRO A 89 -2.23 14.55 2.16
CA PRO A 89 -2.56 13.57 1.11
C PRO A 89 -1.38 12.65 0.77
N GLU A 90 -0.16 13.20 0.75
CA GLU A 90 1.09 12.44 0.54
C GLU A 90 1.26 11.32 1.56
N VAL A 91 1.11 11.64 2.86
CA VAL A 91 1.20 10.65 3.94
C VAL A 91 0.17 9.53 3.76
N ILE A 92 -1.04 9.87 3.31
CA ILE A 92 -2.10 8.88 3.07
C ILE A 92 -1.79 8.00 1.86
N ILE A 93 -1.35 8.59 0.74
CA ILE A 93 -0.97 7.85 -0.47
C ILE A 93 0.19 6.90 -0.17
N HIS A 94 1.25 7.39 0.49
CA HIS A 94 2.36 6.54 0.89
C HIS A 94 1.94 5.44 1.86
N SER A 95 1.03 5.73 2.80
CA SER A 95 0.49 4.71 3.71
C SER A 95 -0.28 3.62 2.97
N LEU A 96 -1.09 3.99 1.98
CA LEU A 96 -1.82 3.05 1.14
C LEU A 96 -0.86 2.16 0.36
N VAL A 97 0.12 2.74 -0.33
CA VAL A 97 1.14 1.98 -1.08
C VAL A 97 1.96 1.09 -0.15
N ASN A 98 2.32 1.58 1.04
CA ASN A 98 3.02 0.80 2.06
C ASN A 98 2.22 -0.46 2.43
N CYS A 99 0.90 -0.34 2.61
CA CYS A 99 0.03 -1.49 2.93
C CYS A 99 -0.02 -2.48 1.77
N VAL A 100 -0.35 -2.01 0.57
CA VAL A 100 -0.47 -2.89 -0.62
C VAL A 100 0.84 -3.60 -0.93
N SER A 101 1.98 -2.91 -0.83
CA SER A 101 3.32 -3.50 -1.03
C SER A 101 3.67 -4.62 -0.04
N LYS A 102 2.85 -4.80 0.99
CA LYS A 102 2.97 -5.78 2.07
C LYS A 102 1.73 -6.67 2.18
N ASN A 103 0.95 -6.80 1.11
CA ASN A 103 -0.30 -7.58 1.05
C ASN A 103 -1.37 -7.16 2.08
N GLY A 104 -1.45 -5.86 2.40
CA GLY A 104 -2.40 -5.33 3.38
C GLY A 104 -3.34 -4.28 2.82
N ASN A 105 -4.41 -4.05 3.56
CA ASN A 105 -5.39 -3.00 3.34
C ASN A 105 -5.13 -1.80 4.25
N LEU A 106 -5.65 -0.64 3.83
CA LEU A 106 -5.73 0.57 4.64
C LEU A 106 -7.20 0.94 4.83
N LEU A 107 -7.64 0.98 6.09
CA LEU A 107 -8.91 1.57 6.50
C LEU A 107 -8.66 2.98 7.04
N LEU A 108 -9.13 4.00 6.32
CA LEU A 108 -8.90 5.41 6.68
C LEU A 108 -10.16 6.02 7.32
N ASN A 109 -10.01 6.51 8.55
CA ASN A 109 -11.12 7.05 9.34
C ASN A 109 -11.41 8.53 9.05
N VAL A 110 -12.71 8.85 9.04
CA VAL A 110 -13.26 10.22 9.16
C VAL A 110 -14.12 10.29 10.43
N GLY A 111 -14.05 11.40 11.17
CA GLY A 111 -14.90 11.65 12.33
C GLY A 111 -15.91 12.76 12.05
N PRO A 112 -17.15 12.45 11.64
CA PRO A 112 -18.18 13.45 11.39
C PRO A 112 -18.55 14.24 12.65
N ASP A 113 -18.91 15.51 12.48
CA ASP A 113 -19.40 16.37 13.57
C ASP A 113 -20.76 15.90 14.13
N ALA A 114 -21.23 16.53 15.21
CA ALA A 114 -22.51 16.20 15.83
C ALA A 114 -23.74 16.43 14.93
N ARG A 115 -23.58 17.12 13.80
CA ARG A 115 -24.62 17.36 12.79
C ARG A 115 -24.54 16.35 11.63
N GLY A 116 -23.55 15.47 11.65
CA GLY A 116 -23.31 14.46 10.61
C GLY A 116 -22.45 14.94 9.44
N ASN A 117 -21.83 16.11 9.52
CA ASN A 117 -20.96 16.60 8.45
C ASN A 117 -19.55 16.04 8.59
N ILE A 118 -18.98 15.55 7.49
CA ILE A 118 -17.54 15.24 7.43
C ILE A 118 -16.77 16.57 7.46
N PRO A 119 -15.72 16.72 8.29
CA PRO A 119 -14.92 17.94 8.32
C PRO A 119 -14.35 18.30 6.95
N ASP A 120 -14.44 19.58 6.57
CA ASP A 120 -13.96 20.08 5.25
C ASP A 120 -12.52 19.67 4.95
N GLU A 121 -11.67 19.64 5.97
CA GLU A 121 -10.26 19.25 5.83
C GLU A 121 -10.12 17.77 5.48
N SER A 122 -10.96 16.90 6.04
CA SER A 122 -11.02 15.49 5.63
C SER A 122 -11.45 15.36 4.17
N VAL A 123 -12.47 16.12 3.74
CA VAL A 123 -12.95 16.13 2.35
C VAL A 123 -11.83 16.58 1.40
N ARG A 124 -11.11 17.65 1.75
CA ARG A 124 -9.98 18.17 0.96
C ARG A 124 -8.88 17.13 0.79
N ILE A 125 -8.46 16.48 1.88
CA ILE A 125 -7.42 15.44 1.84
C ILE A 125 -7.87 14.26 0.97
N LEU A 126 -9.09 13.76 1.19
CA LEU A 126 -9.65 12.65 0.43
C LEU A 126 -9.82 12.99 -1.06
N ALA A 127 -10.13 14.24 -1.40
CA ALA A 127 -10.22 14.69 -2.79
C ALA A 127 -8.85 14.65 -3.50
N GLU A 128 -7.78 15.10 -2.85
CA GLU A 128 -6.43 15.02 -3.42
C GLU A 128 -5.94 13.56 -3.54
N VAL A 129 -6.20 12.73 -2.54
CA VAL A 129 -5.95 11.27 -2.63
C VAL A 129 -6.74 10.66 -3.79
N GLY A 130 -8.01 11.06 -3.94
CA GLY A 130 -8.88 10.61 -5.03
C GLY A 130 -8.35 10.99 -6.42
N LYS A 131 -7.80 12.20 -6.60
CA LYS A 131 -7.16 12.63 -7.86
C LYS A 131 -5.95 11.77 -8.21
N TRP A 132 -5.13 11.41 -7.22
CA TRP A 132 -4.01 10.49 -7.43
C TRP A 132 -4.51 9.08 -7.79
N MET A 133 -5.50 8.57 -7.05
CA MET A 133 -6.11 7.26 -7.29
C MET A 133 -6.75 7.13 -8.67
N GLN A 134 -7.33 8.21 -9.23
CA GLN A 134 -7.89 8.19 -10.59
C GLN A 134 -6.84 7.90 -11.66
N LYS A 135 -5.59 8.34 -11.44
CA LYS A 135 -4.48 8.15 -12.39
C LYS A 135 -3.71 6.86 -12.13
N ASN A 136 -3.60 6.47 -10.86
CA ASN A 136 -2.67 5.44 -10.41
C ASN A 136 -3.34 4.22 -9.76
N GLY A 137 -4.67 4.18 -9.68
CA GLY A 137 -5.41 3.12 -8.95
C GLY A 137 -5.15 1.70 -9.44
N GLU A 138 -4.68 1.52 -10.69
CA GLU A 138 -4.24 0.21 -11.19
C GLU A 138 -3.12 -0.41 -10.34
N SER A 139 -2.22 0.40 -9.76
CA SER A 139 -1.13 -0.07 -8.90
C SER A 139 -1.56 -0.40 -7.47
N ILE A 140 -2.85 -0.20 -7.15
CA ILE A 140 -3.45 -0.47 -5.84
C ILE A 140 -4.45 -1.63 -5.97
N TYR A 141 -5.45 -1.51 -6.84
CA TYR A 141 -6.57 -2.44 -6.89
C TYR A 141 -6.20 -3.82 -7.45
N GLY A 142 -6.27 -4.83 -6.58
CA GLY A 142 -5.88 -6.20 -6.89
C GLY A 142 -4.37 -6.39 -7.00
N CYS A 143 -3.58 -5.43 -6.51
CA CYS A 143 -2.15 -5.55 -6.35
C CYS A 143 -1.79 -6.11 -4.96
N GLY A 144 -0.56 -6.59 -4.84
CA GLY A 144 0.04 -7.02 -3.59
C GLY A 144 1.54 -6.80 -3.56
N ALA A 145 2.22 -7.49 -2.66
CA ALA A 145 3.66 -7.46 -2.52
C ALA A 145 4.37 -8.07 -3.74
N SER A 146 5.47 -7.44 -4.16
CA SER A 146 6.42 -8.04 -5.10
C SER A 146 7.41 -8.94 -4.36
N THR A 147 8.01 -9.89 -5.08
CA THR A 147 9.17 -10.66 -4.58
C THR A 147 10.47 -9.85 -4.58
N LEU A 148 10.48 -8.69 -5.26
CA LEU A 148 11.63 -7.79 -5.28
C LEU A 148 11.80 -7.10 -3.92
N ALA A 149 13.06 -6.91 -3.52
CA ALA A 149 13.40 -6.16 -2.32
C ALA A 149 12.94 -4.69 -2.44
N ARG A 150 12.60 -4.08 -1.30
CA ARG A 150 12.23 -2.66 -1.24
C ARG A 150 13.39 -1.80 -1.77
N PRO A 151 13.17 -0.95 -2.80
CA PRO A 151 14.18 -0.03 -3.29
C PRO A 151 14.32 1.19 -2.36
N GLU A 152 15.45 1.90 -2.46
CA GLU A 152 15.67 3.12 -1.67
C GLU A 152 14.78 4.29 -2.13
N TRP A 153 14.48 4.36 -3.44
CA TRP A 153 13.71 5.44 -4.06
C TRP A 153 12.19 5.30 -3.90
N GLY A 154 11.70 4.20 -3.31
CA GLY A 154 10.27 4.01 -3.08
C GLY A 154 9.85 2.56 -2.83
N ARG A 155 8.85 2.07 -3.59
CA ARG A 155 8.21 0.76 -3.37
C ARG A 155 7.79 0.05 -4.65
N PHE A 156 7.49 -1.24 -4.49
CA PHE A 156 6.85 -2.04 -5.52
C PHE A 156 5.48 -2.53 -5.05
N THR A 157 4.52 -2.52 -5.96
CA THR A 157 3.32 -3.38 -5.90
C THR A 157 3.25 -4.21 -7.17
N GLN A 158 2.52 -5.32 -7.14
CA GLN A 158 2.47 -6.23 -8.28
C GLN A 158 1.09 -6.86 -8.45
N LYS A 159 0.68 -7.03 -9.71
CA LYS A 159 -0.52 -7.74 -10.13
C LYS A 159 -0.22 -8.62 -11.32
N GLY A 160 -0.14 -9.93 -11.10
CA GLY A 160 0.25 -10.89 -12.13
C GLY A 160 1.63 -10.53 -12.72
N ASN A 161 1.68 -10.35 -14.04
CA ASN A 161 2.89 -9.98 -14.76
C ASN A 161 3.12 -8.46 -14.85
N ILE A 162 2.37 -7.63 -14.11
CA ILE A 162 2.57 -6.19 -14.09
C ILE A 162 3.18 -5.79 -12.74
N LEU A 163 4.39 -5.25 -12.79
CA LEU A 163 5.09 -4.66 -11.67
C LEU A 163 4.90 -3.15 -11.70
N TYR A 164 4.48 -2.55 -10.60
CA TYR A 164 4.36 -1.12 -10.45
C TYR A 164 5.48 -0.61 -9.53
N ALA A 165 6.33 0.25 -10.07
CA ALA A 165 7.39 0.94 -9.36
C ALA A 165 6.89 2.32 -8.91
N HIS A 166 6.71 2.49 -7.61
CA HIS A 166 6.28 3.73 -6.97
C HIS A 166 7.51 4.58 -6.65
N TRP A 167 7.80 5.58 -7.48
CA TRP A 167 8.94 6.49 -7.31
C TRP A 167 8.54 7.67 -6.43
N MET A 168 8.86 7.54 -5.14
CA MET A 168 8.40 8.44 -4.07
C MET A 168 9.43 9.49 -3.65
N TYR A 169 10.72 9.19 -3.82
CA TYR A 169 11.79 10.07 -3.37
C TYR A 169 12.55 10.71 -4.53
N PRO A 170 12.95 11.98 -4.42
CA PRO A 170 13.84 12.60 -5.38
C PRO A 170 15.10 11.75 -5.59
N HIS A 171 15.53 11.63 -6.85
CA HIS A 171 16.72 10.88 -7.23
C HIS A 171 17.53 11.68 -8.25
N ILE A 172 18.85 11.45 -8.29
CA ILE A 172 19.73 12.01 -9.32
C ILE A 172 19.83 10.97 -10.44
N GLY A 173 19.56 11.38 -11.68
CA GLY A 173 19.58 10.47 -12.82
C GLY A 173 18.42 9.47 -12.80
N ALA A 174 18.64 8.32 -13.44
CA ALA A 174 17.69 7.22 -13.49
C ALA A 174 17.65 6.40 -12.20
N ILE A 175 16.49 5.85 -11.86
CA ILE A 175 16.37 4.85 -10.81
C ILE A 175 16.80 3.47 -11.32
N ASN A 176 17.46 2.71 -10.46
CA ASN A 176 17.77 1.30 -10.70
C ASN A 176 16.62 0.41 -10.24
N ILE A 177 16.04 -0.36 -11.17
CA ILE A 177 15.14 -1.47 -10.88
C ILE A 177 15.95 -2.77 -10.88
N LYS A 178 16.15 -3.33 -9.69
CA LYS A 178 16.97 -4.53 -9.50
C LYS A 178 16.15 -5.82 -9.65
N GLY A 179 16.72 -6.83 -10.29
CA GLY A 179 16.18 -8.19 -10.33
C GLY A 179 14.99 -8.42 -11.27
N ALA A 180 14.69 -7.50 -12.19
CA ALA A 180 13.57 -7.63 -13.13
C ALA A 180 13.95 -7.46 -14.62
N GLY A 181 15.14 -6.94 -14.93
CA GLY A 181 15.54 -6.50 -16.27
C GLY A 181 15.38 -7.53 -17.39
N ASP A 182 15.70 -8.80 -17.13
CA ASP A 182 15.60 -9.87 -18.15
C ASP A 182 14.14 -10.25 -18.48
N MET A 183 13.23 -9.97 -17.54
CA MET A 183 11.81 -10.25 -17.65
C MET A 183 11.03 -9.06 -18.23
N VAL A 184 11.63 -7.88 -18.40
CA VAL A 184 10.91 -6.70 -18.90
C VAL A 184 10.57 -6.84 -20.38
N SER A 185 9.31 -6.50 -20.71
CA SER A 185 8.79 -6.38 -22.08
C SER A 185 8.31 -4.96 -22.42
N GLY A 186 8.04 -4.12 -21.42
CA GLY A 186 7.70 -2.71 -21.63
C GLY A 186 7.71 -1.91 -20.33
N VAL A 187 7.95 -0.60 -20.44
CA VAL A 187 8.05 0.34 -19.31
C VAL A 187 7.26 1.60 -19.65
N TYR A 188 6.29 1.96 -18.82
CA TYR A 188 5.35 3.04 -19.10
C TYR A 188 5.10 3.91 -17.87
N LEU A 189 4.89 5.20 -18.05
CA LEU A 189 4.34 6.06 -17.02
C LEU A 189 2.85 5.70 -16.84
N LEU A 190 2.46 5.27 -15.64
CA LEU A 190 1.12 4.74 -15.42
C LEU A 190 0.02 5.77 -15.71
N SER A 191 0.23 7.01 -15.27
CA SER A 191 -0.77 8.08 -15.35
C SER A 191 -1.09 8.56 -16.76
N THR A 192 -0.22 8.31 -17.74
CA THR A 192 -0.40 8.77 -19.13
C THR A 192 -0.31 7.64 -20.16
N GLY A 193 0.24 6.49 -19.80
CA GLY A 193 0.55 5.40 -20.71
C GLY A 193 1.77 5.66 -21.61
N ALA A 194 2.49 6.77 -21.41
CA ALA A 194 3.68 7.09 -22.19
C ALA A 194 4.80 6.07 -21.94
N GLU A 195 5.42 5.56 -23.00
CA GLU A 195 6.60 4.70 -22.88
C GLU A 195 7.78 5.49 -22.30
N LEU A 196 8.49 4.89 -21.35
CA LEU A 196 9.60 5.52 -20.66
C LEU A 196 10.94 4.98 -21.16
N PRO A 197 11.96 5.85 -21.28
CA PRO A 197 13.28 5.42 -21.68
C PRO A 197 13.93 4.58 -20.58
N ALA A 198 14.56 3.48 -20.98
CA ALA A 198 15.24 2.55 -20.09
C ALA A 198 16.57 2.06 -20.70
N GLU A 199 17.57 1.87 -19.86
CA GLU A 199 18.89 1.37 -20.23
C GLU A 199 19.27 0.16 -19.39
N LYS A 200 19.99 -0.80 -19.99
CA LYS A 200 20.47 -2.00 -19.26
C LYS A 200 21.67 -1.73 -18.36
N SER A 201 22.32 -0.59 -18.51
CA SER A 201 23.54 -0.27 -17.78
C SER A 201 23.66 1.21 -17.52
N TRP A 202 24.28 1.57 -16.39
CA TRP A 202 24.65 2.94 -16.08
C TRP A 202 26.09 2.97 -15.53
N TRP A 203 26.97 3.74 -16.17
CA TRP A 203 28.39 3.90 -15.75
C TRP A 203 29.09 2.56 -15.43
N GLY A 204 28.91 1.55 -16.29
CA GLY A 204 29.48 0.21 -16.10
C GLY A 204 28.73 -0.68 -15.10
N ASN A 205 27.79 -0.14 -14.32
CA ASN A 205 26.84 -0.97 -13.57
C ASN A 205 25.94 -1.70 -14.56
N SER A 206 26.17 -3.00 -14.69
CA SER A 206 25.55 -3.90 -15.66
C SER A 206 25.25 -5.27 -15.02
N GLU A 207 25.05 -5.27 -13.70
CA GLU A 207 24.66 -6.47 -12.97
C GLU A 207 23.41 -7.09 -13.58
N ALA A 208 23.45 -8.41 -13.81
CA ALA A 208 22.38 -9.13 -14.48
C ALA A 208 21.04 -8.94 -13.76
N GLY A 209 19.97 -8.74 -14.54
CA GLY A 209 18.64 -8.46 -14.00
C GLY A 209 18.41 -7.01 -13.55
N ASN A 210 19.41 -6.12 -13.58
CA ASN A 210 19.18 -4.69 -13.33
C ASN A 210 18.84 -3.95 -14.63
N PHE A 211 18.04 -2.89 -14.50
CA PHE A 211 17.86 -1.89 -15.56
C PHE A 211 17.55 -0.53 -14.95
N PHE A 212 17.81 0.53 -15.71
CA PHE A 212 17.73 1.91 -15.26
C PHE A 212 16.62 2.61 -16.03
N VAL A 213 15.70 3.27 -15.33
CA VAL A 213 14.55 3.95 -15.94
C VAL A 213 14.56 5.41 -15.54
N ASN A 214 14.16 6.26 -16.47
CA ASN A 214 13.90 7.66 -16.18
C ASN A 214 12.57 8.12 -16.79
N VAL A 215 12.04 9.24 -16.32
CA VAL A 215 10.80 9.83 -16.83
C VAL A 215 11.01 10.56 -18.18
N ASN A 216 12.27 10.81 -18.57
CA ASN A 216 12.61 11.46 -19.82
C ASN A 216 14.02 11.05 -20.31
N SER A 217 14.36 11.43 -21.53
CA SER A 217 15.62 11.11 -22.21
C SER A 217 16.54 12.33 -22.29
N PRO A 218 17.88 12.15 -22.18
CA PRO A 218 18.59 10.88 -21.99
C PRO A 218 18.50 10.33 -20.56
N VAL A 219 18.53 9.00 -20.41
CA VAL A 219 18.23 8.28 -19.15
C VAL A 219 19.10 8.74 -17.97
N TYR A 220 20.35 9.13 -18.20
CA TYR A 220 21.26 9.54 -17.13
C TYR A 220 21.05 10.96 -16.58
N MET A 221 20.18 11.79 -17.20
CA MET A 221 19.90 13.15 -16.72
C MET A 221 18.91 13.18 -15.56
N THR A 222 18.87 14.27 -14.79
CA THR A 222 17.88 14.43 -13.71
C THR A 222 16.71 15.27 -14.22
N PHE A 223 15.50 14.73 -14.11
CA PHE A 223 14.27 15.40 -14.52
C PHE A 223 13.31 15.57 -13.33
N PRO A 224 12.49 16.64 -13.32
CA PRO A 224 11.42 16.74 -12.34
C PRO A 224 10.41 15.60 -12.53
N LEU A 225 9.99 14.99 -11.42
CA LEU A 225 8.97 13.95 -11.47
C LEU A 225 7.60 14.55 -11.85
N PRO A 226 6.83 13.88 -12.72
CA PRO A 226 5.48 14.32 -13.09
C PRO A 226 4.53 14.44 -11.88
N ASP A 227 4.74 13.60 -10.87
CA ASP A 227 4.04 13.63 -9.59
C ASP A 227 5.08 13.50 -8.47
N LEU A 228 5.25 14.55 -7.67
CA LEU A 228 6.21 14.59 -6.57
C LEU A 228 5.77 13.77 -5.35
N THR A 229 4.47 13.44 -5.25
CA THR A 229 3.96 12.58 -4.18
C THR A 229 4.29 11.12 -4.50
N ASP A 230 3.93 10.64 -5.68
CA ASP A 230 4.28 9.29 -6.12
C ASP A 230 4.12 9.17 -7.65
N THR A 231 5.26 9.12 -8.35
CA THR A 231 5.30 8.83 -9.78
C THR A 231 5.33 7.33 -9.99
N VAL A 232 4.25 6.78 -10.54
CA VAL A 232 4.11 5.32 -10.72
C VAL A 232 4.51 4.90 -12.12
N ILE A 233 5.48 3.99 -12.20
CA ILE A 233 5.94 3.36 -13.45
C ILE A 233 5.34 1.95 -13.54
N LYS A 234 4.66 1.68 -14.64
CA LYS A 234 4.12 0.37 -15.01
C LYS A 234 5.17 -0.40 -15.81
N ILE A 235 5.60 -1.56 -15.30
CA ILE A 235 6.58 -2.45 -15.92
C ILE A 235 5.87 -3.74 -16.27
N VAL A 236 5.84 -4.07 -17.57
CA VAL A 236 5.22 -5.31 -18.06
C VAL A 236 6.29 -6.40 -18.10
N LEU A 237 6.05 -7.49 -17.38
CA LEU A 237 6.91 -8.67 -17.33
C LEU A 237 6.44 -9.73 -18.34
N LYS A 238 7.39 -10.51 -18.84
CA LYS A 238 7.19 -11.68 -19.72
C LYS A 238 6.52 -12.83 -18.99
#